data_AF-A0A9Q9RLW5-F1
#
_entry.id   AF-A0A9Q9RLW5-F1
#
_cell.length_a   1.000
_cell.length_b   1.000
_cell.length_c   1.000
_cell.angle_alpha   90.00
_cell.angle_beta   90.00
_cell.angle_gamma   90.00
#
_symmetry.space_group_name_H-M   'P 1'
#
loop_
_entity.id
_entity.type
_entity.pdbx_description
1 polymer ?
#
loop_
_entity_poly.entity_id
_entity_poly.type
_entity_poly.pdbx_seq_one_letter_code
_entity_poly.pdbx_strand_id
1 'polypeptide(L)'
;MDPNADLYRFSPVTFNDHAGKLWIVTILSLIYTSLIALARAYIKYKMFGFDDVLFAAATVLHLAQAIAVFVGLSNGLGKFNSITTTEQWAISSKCTIASVILCLLALGLAKCSVLALIHRIISSKPGKNKMVCVALMMFTGLWGVGSSLAWLVNCRAGTLLTVNNVKQCPDQSARWGVITAIDILTEILTWLLVLHLSWSVNISFARKCQVVTAFSFRIPLIAISSVHLAYSQAYPTSLEPQFAVTNTLICQQVMIAWSLISATMPNLKNFLKSFSIGMGFPVAFDFTMSGSSKAYALQSLRNNRSTNAASATATAHSANWRPDQVSNQTTAAHRSSRSNSRDVSEEGSSSRAGSQELIINKEVAWNVTYEDHQDAFWGDNLFGDLIHPHRNEYPDDVDLYWLRRARVNFWDYRWKWLVAVAKDQNGKEVVAGIAQWARLGEGGKRFDLRFYDPRNLLKPLSSVAMKIHAWAIQSRAVDPKEEDIIERAYPHFDSIWSGKRAESWYLEALAVHPDFQGKNVGRKLVQWGLDQAEAEGVCASVVSALGKDDFYRKCGFDEQFGTAKDGEGNPLADVEGSNIFWKWPESKK
;
A
#
# COMPACT_ATOMS: atom_id res chain seq x y z
N MET A 1 27.16 -15.22 -35.23
CA MET A 1 27.20 -15.73 -33.85
C MET A 1 28.65 -15.95 -33.52
N ASP A 2 29.16 -15.23 -32.53
CA ASP A 2 30.56 -15.27 -32.14
C ASP A 2 30.84 -16.59 -31.40
N PRO A 3 31.64 -17.52 -31.95
CA PRO A 3 31.84 -18.85 -31.37
C PRO A 3 32.56 -18.82 -30.01
N ASN A 4 33.12 -17.66 -29.62
CA ASN A 4 33.79 -17.46 -28.35
C ASN A 4 32.86 -16.95 -27.23
N ALA A 5 31.62 -16.55 -27.54
CA ALA A 5 30.68 -16.03 -26.55
C ALA A 5 30.11 -17.13 -25.61
N ASP A 6 30.12 -18.39 -26.04
CA ASP A 6 29.64 -19.53 -25.25
C ASP A 6 30.67 -20.06 -24.24
N LEU A 7 31.95 -19.67 -24.36
CA LEU A 7 33.04 -20.19 -23.52
C LEU A 7 33.00 -19.69 -22.06
N TYR A 8 32.26 -18.60 -21.78
CA TYR A 8 32.24 -17.93 -20.48
C TYR A 8 30.91 -18.06 -19.71
N ARG A 9 29.93 -18.82 -20.20
CA ARG A 9 28.63 -18.98 -19.53
C ARG A 9 28.61 -20.22 -18.64
N PHE A 10 28.35 -20.03 -17.34
CA PHE A 10 28.24 -21.10 -16.34
C PHE A 10 27.27 -22.22 -16.74
N SER A 11 26.15 -21.88 -17.40
CA SER A 11 25.24 -22.84 -18.02
C SER A 11 24.59 -22.21 -19.26
N PRO A 12 25.00 -22.62 -20.48
CA PRO A 12 24.45 -22.08 -21.71
C PRO A 12 23.00 -22.55 -21.93
N VAL A 13 22.20 -21.71 -22.60
CA VAL A 13 20.84 -22.06 -23.01
C VAL A 13 20.89 -22.29 -24.52
N THR A 14 21.07 -23.54 -24.92
CA THR A 14 21.13 -23.97 -26.32
C THR A 14 19.89 -24.80 -26.66
N PHE A 15 19.75 -25.18 -27.94
CA PHE A 15 18.67 -26.06 -28.38
C PHE A 15 18.62 -27.41 -27.63
N ASN A 16 19.79 -27.92 -27.22
CA ASN A 16 19.98 -29.22 -26.56
C ASN A 16 20.30 -29.14 -25.05
N ASP A 17 20.50 -27.94 -24.49
CA ASP A 17 20.77 -27.71 -23.07
C ASP A 17 19.90 -26.57 -22.54
N HIS A 18 18.90 -26.92 -21.73
CA HIS A 18 18.01 -25.97 -21.05
C HIS A 18 18.29 -25.87 -19.55
N ALA A 19 19.37 -26.47 -19.04
CA ALA A 19 19.73 -26.47 -17.63
C ALA A 19 19.84 -25.03 -17.07
N GLY A 20 20.35 -24.08 -17.87
CA GLY A 20 20.52 -22.69 -17.47
C GLY A 20 19.22 -22.00 -17.06
N LYS A 21 18.09 -22.33 -17.71
CA LYS A 21 16.76 -21.79 -17.34
C LYS A 21 16.38 -22.24 -15.93
N LEU A 22 16.59 -23.52 -15.63
CA LEU A 22 16.24 -24.09 -14.33
C LEU A 22 17.16 -23.60 -13.21
N TRP A 23 18.46 -23.41 -13.48
CA TRP A 23 19.38 -22.74 -12.56
C TRP A 23 18.88 -21.35 -12.15
N ILE A 24 18.57 -20.50 -13.13
CA ILE A 24 18.11 -19.12 -12.89
C ILE A 24 16.83 -19.11 -12.05
N VAL A 25 15.83 -19.90 -12.44
CA VAL A 25 14.53 -19.92 -11.74
C VAL A 25 14.67 -20.48 -10.32
N THR A 26 15.49 -21.50 -10.10
CA THR A 26 15.73 -22.07 -8.77
C THR A 26 16.44 -21.07 -7.85
N ILE A 27 17.44 -20.34 -8.36
CA ILE A 27 18.14 -19.30 -7.60
C ILE A 27 17.19 -18.14 -7.26
N LEU A 28 16.42 -17.65 -8.23
CA LEU A 28 15.43 -16.60 -7.99
C LEU A 28 14.37 -17.02 -6.97
N SER A 29 13.89 -18.26 -7.06
CA SER A 29 12.96 -18.86 -6.11
C SER A 29 13.52 -18.83 -4.67
N LEU A 30 14.79 -19.24 -4.49
CA LEU A 30 15.46 -19.17 -3.19
C LEU A 30 15.65 -17.73 -2.68
N ILE A 31 16.03 -16.79 -3.55
CA ILE A 31 16.20 -15.38 -3.17
C ILE A 31 14.87 -14.81 -2.68
N TYR A 32 13.80 -14.94 -3.47
CA TYR A 32 12.50 -14.38 -3.10
C TYR A 32 11.92 -15.02 -1.85
N THR A 33 12.02 -16.34 -1.71
CA THR A 33 11.52 -17.04 -0.52
C THR A 33 12.32 -16.71 0.72
N SER A 34 13.64 -16.53 0.62
CA SER A 34 14.50 -16.10 1.73
C SER A 34 14.16 -14.67 2.16
N LEU A 35 14.01 -13.73 1.21
CA LEU A 35 13.61 -12.35 1.50
C LEU A 35 12.26 -12.30 2.24
N ILE A 36 11.28 -13.08 1.79
CA ILE A 36 9.96 -13.15 2.45
C ILE A 36 10.05 -13.81 3.82
N ALA A 37 10.87 -14.85 3.99
CA ALA A 37 11.07 -15.50 5.27
C ALA A 37 11.70 -14.55 6.30
N LEU A 38 12.72 -13.79 5.88
CA LEU A 38 13.34 -12.73 6.69
C LEU A 38 12.34 -11.63 7.02
N ALA A 39 11.57 -11.16 6.03
CA ALA A 39 10.52 -10.18 6.26
C ALA A 39 9.51 -10.70 7.29
N ARG A 40 9.01 -11.93 7.15
CA ARG A 40 8.08 -12.55 8.11
C ARG A 40 8.68 -12.67 9.51
N ALA A 41 9.94 -13.10 9.62
CA ALA A 41 10.65 -13.22 10.90
C ALA A 41 10.81 -11.86 11.59
N TYR A 42 11.14 -10.82 10.83
CA TYR A 42 11.22 -9.45 11.33
C TYR A 42 9.86 -8.92 11.78
N ILE A 43 8.82 -9.11 10.97
CA ILE A 43 7.43 -8.68 11.26
C ILE A 43 6.90 -9.29 12.55
N LYS A 44 7.22 -10.57 12.78
CA LYS A 44 6.72 -11.35 13.91
C LYS A 44 7.74 -11.52 15.01
N TYR A 45 8.78 -10.68 15.02
CA TYR A 45 9.78 -10.67 16.08
C TYR A 45 9.07 -10.47 17.43
N LYS A 46 9.29 -11.39 18.38
CA LYS A 46 8.59 -11.52 19.68
C LYS A 46 7.10 -11.96 19.64
N MET A 47 6.53 -12.26 18.47
CA MET A 47 5.12 -12.70 18.30
C MET A 47 4.98 -14.02 17.53
N PHE A 48 5.99 -14.89 17.60
CA PHE A 48 5.97 -16.18 16.91
C PHE A 48 4.80 -17.06 17.37
N GLY A 49 4.10 -17.61 16.40
CA GLY A 49 3.03 -18.59 16.60
C GLY A 49 3.40 -19.95 16.00
N PHE A 50 2.54 -20.95 16.26
CA PHE A 50 2.66 -22.26 15.63
C PHE A 50 2.65 -22.19 14.09
N ASP A 51 1.94 -21.20 13.54
CA ASP A 51 1.92 -20.92 12.10
C ASP A 51 3.31 -20.59 11.53
N ASP A 52 4.20 -19.97 12.31
CA ASP A 52 5.55 -19.63 11.87
C ASP A 52 6.49 -20.82 11.90
N VAL A 53 6.29 -21.76 12.83
CA VAL A 53 7.05 -23.02 12.87
C VAL A 53 6.77 -23.83 11.60
N LEU A 54 5.49 -23.95 11.21
CA LEU A 54 5.09 -24.62 9.98
C LEU A 54 5.66 -23.91 8.73
N PHE A 55 5.67 -22.58 8.72
CA PHE A 55 6.26 -21.80 7.64
C PHE A 55 7.78 -22.00 7.54
N ALA A 56 8.49 -21.97 8.68
CA ALA A 56 9.92 -22.19 8.75
C ALA A 56 10.30 -23.61 8.30
N ALA A 57 9.50 -24.62 8.68
CA ALA A 57 9.68 -25.98 8.20
C ALA A 57 9.47 -26.06 6.68
N ALA A 58 8.48 -25.36 6.12
CA ALA A 58 8.26 -25.30 4.68
C ALA A 58 9.45 -24.64 3.94
N THR A 59 10.04 -23.57 4.48
CA THR A 59 11.24 -22.94 3.87
C THR A 59 12.48 -23.82 3.94
N VAL A 60 12.66 -24.58 5.03
CA VAL A 60 13.75 -25.57 5.12
C VAL A 60 13.58 -26.69 4.08
N LEU A 61 12.35 -27.20 3.91
CA LEU A 61 12.06 -28.19 2.87
C LEU A 61 12.26 -27.62 1.46
N HIS A 62 11.92 -26.36 1.22
CA HIS A 62 12.21 -25.69 -0.05
C HIS A 62 13.72 -25.60 -0.32
N LEU A 63 14.54 -25.27 0.70
CA LEU A 63 15.99 -25.27 0.58
C LEU A 63 16.52 -26.66 0.22
N ALA A 64 16.07 -27.71 0.92
CA ALA A 64 16.43 -29.09 0.61
C ALA A 64 16.00 -29.49 -0.81
N GLN A 65 14.81 -29.05 -1.24
CA GLN A 65 14.29 -29.26 -2.59
C GLN A 65 15.18 -28.62 -3.65
N ALA A 66 15.64 -27.38 -3.43
CA ALA A 66 16.53 -26.67 -4.34
C ALA A 66 17.90 -27.35 -4.42
N ILE A 67 18.45 -27.84 -3.29
CA ILE A 67 19.68 -28.64 -3.28
C ILE A 67 19.53 -29.89 -4.15
N ALA A 68 18.42 -30.61 -4.04
CA ALA A 68 18.16 -31.77 -4.90
C ALA A 68 18.13 -31.39 -6.40
N VAL A 69 17.56 -30.24 -6.76
CA VAL A 69 17.57 -29.75 -8.15
C VAL A 69 18.98 -29.38 -8.61
N PHE A 70 19.80 -28.74 -7.77
CA PHE A 70 21.19 -28.42 -8.12
C PHE A 70 22.05 -29.67 -8.32
N VAL A 71 21.87 -30.70 -7.49
CA VAL A 71 22.54 -32.00 -7.68
C VAL A 71 22.04 -32.69 -8.96
N GLY A 72 20.76 -32.59 -9.30
CA GLY A 72 20.26 -33.07 -10.59
C GLY A 72 20.88 -32.33 -11.78
N LEU A 73 20.94 -31.00 -11.70
CA LEU A 73 21.51 -30.14 -12.75
C LEU A 73 22.99 -30.41 -13.00
N SER A 74 23.78 -30.69 -11.95
CA SER A 74 25.19 -31.08 -12.10
C SER A 74 25.36 -32.47 -12.74
N ASN A 75 24.32 -33.30 -12.72
CA ASN A 75 24.29 -34.65 -13.29
C ASN A 75 23.44 -34.75 -14.56
N GLY A 76 23.30 -33.66 -15.33
CA GLY A 76 22.71 -33.69 -16.67
C GLY A 76 21.20 -33.44 -16.75
N LEU A 77 20.53 -33.07 -15.66
CA LEU A 77 19.11 -32.69 -15.70
C LEU A 77 18.88 -31.49 -16.62
N GLY A 78 17.89 -31.58 -17.52
CA GLY A 78 17.55 -30.52 -18.47
C GLY A 78 18.37 -30.52 -19.77
N LYS A 79 19.11 -31.60 -20.03
CA LYS A 79 19.89 -31.84 -21.24
C LYS A 79 19.27 -32.96 -22.09
N PHE A 80 19.65 -33.03 -23.37
CA PHE A 80 19.24 -34.13 -24.24
C PHE A 80 19.86 -35.47 -23.80
N ASN A 81 19.17 -36.57 -24.10
CA ASN A 81 19.64 -37.92 -23.83
C ASN A 81 20.94 -38.25 -24.60
N SER A 82 21.16 -37.63 -25.76
CA SER A 82 22.36 -37.86 -26.60
C SER A 82 23.66 -37.31 -26.01
N ILE A 83 23.58 -36.34 -25.09
CA ILE A 83 24.75 -35.68 -24.48
C ILE A 83 24.97 -36.07 -23.02
N THR A 84 24.17 -37.01 -22.51
CA THR A 84 24.18 -37.45 -21.11
C THR A 84 24.36 -38.96 -21.01
N THR A 85 24.96 -39.43 -19.92
CA THR A 85 25.26 -40.86 -19.69
C THR A 85 24.15 -41.55 -18.89
N THR A 86 24.03 -42.88 -19.01
CA THR A 86 23.01 -43.67 -18.29
C THR A 86 23.15 -43.59 -16.77
N GLU A 87 24.37 -43.40 -16.24
CA GLU A 87 24.62 -43.16 -14.81
C GLU A 87 24.06 -41.81 -14.35
N GLN A 88 24.34 -40.75 -15.13
CA GLN A 88 23.78 -39.41 -14.92
C GLN A 88 22.25 -39.42 -14.92
N TRP A 89 21.63 -40.26 -15.74
CA TRP A 89 20.17 -40.42 -15.77
C TRP A 89 19.59 -40.99 -14.48
N ALA A 90 20.29 -41.96 -13.87
CA ALA A 90 19.85 -42.56 -12.63
C ALA A 90 19.96 -41.58 -11.45
N ILE A 91 21.04 -40.78 -11.41
CA ILE A 91 21.25 -39.75 -10.39
C ILE A 91 20.21 -38.63 -10.55
N SER A 92 20.03 -38.11 -11.77
CA SER A 92 19.05 -37.07 -12.08
C SER A 92 17.62 -37.51 -11.75
N SER A 93 17.24 -38.76 -12.08
CA SER A 93 15.92 -39.31 -11.74
C SER A 93 15.66 -39.35 -10.23
N LYS A 94 16.64 -39.82 -9.44
CA LYS A 94 16.55 -39.85 -7.97
C LYS A 94 16.41 -38.45 -7.39
N CYS A 95 17.21 -37.50 -7.89
CA CYS A 95 17.17 -36.10 -7.47
C CYS A 95 15.83 -35.45 -7.81
N THR A 96 15.27 -35.71 -9.00
CA THR A 96 13.94 -35.23 -9.39
C THR A 96 12.86 -35.78 -8.47
N ILE A 97 12.86 -37.08 -8.15
CA ILE A 97 11.91 -37.67 -7.21
C ILE A 97 12.01 -37.00 -5.82
N ALA A 98 13.23 -36.87 -5.30
CA ALA A 98 13.46 -36.19 -4.03
C ALA A 98 12.93 -34.75 -4.07
N SER A 99 13.19 -34.01 -5.15
CA SER A 99 12.73 -32.64 -5.32
C SER A 99 11.20 -32.52 -5.33
N VAL A 100 10.51 -33.45 -6.01
CA VAL A 100 9.04 -33.47 -6.08
C VAL A 100 8.43 -33.73 -4.71
N ILE A 101 8.96 -34.71 -3.97
CA ILE A 101 8.49 -35.05 -2.61
C ILE A 101 8.67 -33.87 -1.67
N LEU A 102 9.87 -33.27 -1.66
CA LEU A 102 10.16 -32.11 -0.82
C LEU A 102 9.28 -30.92 -1.19
N CYS A 103 8.97 -30.74 -2.48
CA CYS A 103 8.01 -29.73 -2.94
C CYS A 103 6.60 -29.96 -2.39
N LEU A 104 6.05 -31.18 -2.53
CA LEU A 104 4.70 -31.51 -2.05
C LEU A 104 4.56 -31.31 -0.54
N LEU A 105 5.57 -31.74 0.23
CA LEU A 105 5.60 -31.52 1.68
C LEU A 105 5.70 -30.02 2.02
N ALA A 106 6.54 -29.26 1.33
CA ALA A 106 6.66 -27.81 1.54
C ALA A 106 5.34 -27.08 1.21
N LEU A 107 4.65 -27.44 0.13
CA LEU A 107 3.34 -26.90 -0.22
C LEU A 107 2.29 -27.22 0.85
N GLY A 108 2.26 -28.46 1.34
CA GLY A 108 1.38 -28.87 2.44
C GLY A 108 1.62 -28.07 3.71
N LEU A 109 2.88 -27.93 4.15
CA LEU A 109 3.24 -27.14 5.33
C LEU A 109 2.96 -25.65 5.17
N ALA A 110 3.19 -25.08 3.99
CA ALA A 110 2.85 -23.68 3.70
C ALA A 110 1.33 -23.42 3.82
N LYS A 111 0.50 -24.33 3.30
CA LYS A 111 -0.96 -24.25 3.47
C LYS A 111 -1.39 -24.42 4.93
N CYS A 112 -0.81 -25.39 5.64
CA CYS A 112 -1.07 -25.59 7.06
C CYS A 112 -0.68 -24.36 7.90
N SER A 113 0.40 -23.64 7.54
CA SER A 113 0.75 -22.35 8.17
C SER A 113 -0.36 -21.31 8.00
N VAL A 114 -0.92 -21.17 6.79
CA VAL A 114 -2.03 -20.25 6.54
C VAL A 114 -3.28 -20.64 7.32
N LEU A 115 -3.64 -21.93 7.35
CA LEU A 115 -4.76 -22.43 8.14
C LEU A 115 -4.53 -22.26 9.65
N ALA A 116 -3.29 -22.40 10.13
CA ALA A 116 -2.95 -22.16 11.54
C ALA A 116 -3.08 -20.68 11.90
N LEU A 117 -2.73 -19.77 10.99
CA LEU A 117 -2.97 -18.35 11.15
C LEU A 117 -4.48 -18.04 11.21
N ILE A 118 -5.28 -18.60 10.30
CA ILE A 118 -6.74 -18.47 10.31
C ILE A 118 -7.33 -19.02 11.62
N HIS A 119 -6.88 -20.19 12.06
CA HIS A 119 -7.32 -20.79 13.31
C HIS A 119 -7.00 -19.90 14.52
N ARG A 120 -5.80 -19.29 14.57
CA ARG A 120 -5.41 -18.33 15.61
C ARG A 120 -6.36 -17.13 15.65
N ILE A 121 -6.75 -16.60 14.48
CA ILE A 121 -7.70 -15.48 14.36
C ILE A 121 -9.10 -15.86 14.88
N ILE A 122 -9.59 -17.06 14.56
CA ILE A 122 -10.93 -17.54 14.98
C ILE A 122 -10.97 -17.88 16.48
N SER A 123 -9.85 -18.34 17.05
CA SER A 123 -9.79 -18.90 18.42
C SER A 123 -10.29 -17.96 19.53
N SER A 124 -10.44 -16.66 19.24
CA SER A 124 -11.03 -15.69 20.16
C SER A 124 -12.53 -15.89 20.44
N LYS A 125 -13.26 -16.69 19.64
CA LYS A 125 -14.68 -17.03 19.90
C LYS A 125 -14.96 -18.51 19.62
N PRO A 126 -15.52 -19.29 20.58
CA PRO A 126 -15.87 -20.68 20.36
C PRO A 126 -17.06 -20.81 19.39
N GLY A 127 -16.90 -21.59 18.32
CA GLY A 127 -17.96 -21.83 17.33
C GLY A 127 -17.58 -22.93 16.31
N LYS A 128 -18.56 -23.37 15.50
CA LYS A 128 -18.41 -24.44 14.48
C LYS A 128 -17.25 -24.18 13.49
N ASN A 129 -16.95 -22.93 13.21
CA ASN A 129 -15.89 -22.51 12.28
C ASN A 129 -14.48 -22.97 12.72
N LYS A 130 -14.24 -23.13 14.03
CA LYS A 130 -12.97 -23.64 14.55
C LYS A 130 -12.76 -25.10 14.13
N MET A 131 -13.79 -25.91 14.24
CA MET A 131 -13.75 -27.33 13.87
C MET A 131 -13.51 -27.51 12.37
N VAL A 132 -14.18 -26.69 11.54
CA VAL A 132 -13.98 -26.69 10.09
C VAL A 132 -12.53 -26.36 9.73
N CYS A 133 -11.92 -25.35 10.38
CA CYS A 133 -10.54 -24.96 10.13
C CYS A 133 -9.54 -26.06 10.52
N VAL A 134 -9.72 -26.71 11.68
CA VAL A 134 -8.87 -27.83 12.11
C VAL A 134 -9.04 -29.04 11.18
N ALA A 135 -10.26 -29.36 10.77
CA ALA A 135 -10.52 -30.45 9.83
C ALA A 135 -9.84 -30.20 8.48
N LEU A 136 -9.91 -28.96 7.96
CA LEU A 136 -9.26 -28.58 6.72
C LEU A 136 -7.73 -28.65 6.85
N MET A 137 -7.16 -28.23 7.98
CA MET A 137 -5.72 -28.35 8.26
C MET A 137 -5.25 -29.80 8.28
N MET A 138 -5.99 -30.68 8.95
CA MET A 138 -5.69 -32.13 8.97
C MET A 138 -5.80 -32.73 7.57
N PHE A 139 -6.83 -32.37 6.81
CA PHE A 139 -7.02 -32.83 5.44
C PHE A 139 -5.87 -32.39 4.53
N THR A 140 -5.41 -31.14 4.64
CA THR A 140 -4.26 -30.64 3.86
C THR A 140 -2.94 -31.29 4.28
N GLY A 141 -2.73 -31.54 5.57
CA GLY A 141 -1.56 -32.29 6.06
C GLY A 141 -1.54 -33.72 5.53
N LEU A 142 -2.69 -34.41 5.57
CA LEU A 142 -2.86 -35.75 5.01
C LEU A 142 -2.66 -35.77 3.50
N TRP A 143 -3.12 -34.74 2.77
CA TRP A 143 -2.83 -34.60 1.35
C TRP A 143 -1.33 -34.49 1.08
N GLY A 144 -0.59 -33.65 1.81
CA GLY A 144 0.86 -33.50 1.58
C GLY A 144 1.64 -34.81 1.77
N VAL A 145 1.35 -35.54 2.84
CA VAL A 145 1.95 -36.86 3.11
C VAL A 145 1.47 -37.91 2.11
N GLY A 146 0.16 -37.95 1.84
CA GLY A 146 -0.47 -38.90 0.93
C GLY A 146 0.00 -38.74 -0.52
N SER A 147 0.14 -37.51 -1.01
CA SER A 147 0.69 -37.21 -2.34
C SER A 147 2.16 -37.62 -2.44
N SER A 148 2.95 -37.40 -1.38
CA SER A 148 4.35 -37.83 -1.33
C SER A 148 4.48 -39.36 -1.41
N LEU A 149 3.63 -40.10 -0.68
CA LEU A 149 3.57 -41.56 -0.76
C LEU A 149 3.09 -42.04 -2.13
N ALA A 150 2.02 -41.44 -2.67
CA ALA A 150 1.47 -41.79 -3.98
C ALA A 150 2.48 -41.63 -5.12
N TRP A 151 3.40 -40.65 -5.00
CA TRP A 151 4.49 -40.45 -5.95
C TRP A 151 5.50 -41.61 -5.95
N LEU A 152 5.74 -42.23 -4.79
CA LEU A 152 6.71 -43.32 -4.62
C LEU A 152 6.18 -44.71 -5.02
N VAL A 153 4.86 -44.93 -4.92
CA VAL A 153 4.25 -46.25 -5.13
C VAL A 153 4.58 -46.81 -6.52
N ASN A 154 5.07 -48.04 -6.60
CA ASN A 154 5.35 -48.73 -7.87
C ASN A 154 6.21 -47.93 -8.86
N CYS A 155 7.16 -47.12 -8.38
CA CYS A 155 8.10 -46.40 -9.26
C CYS A 155 9.54 -46.64 -8.83
N ARG A 156 10.38 -47.12 -9.77
CA ARG A 156 11.81 -47.32 -9.53
C ARG A 156 12.55 -45.99 -9.66
N ALA A 157 13.20 -45.56 -8.58
CA ALA A 157 13.72 -44.19 -8.48
C ALA A 157 14.74 -43.79 -9.56
N GLY A 158 15.50 -44.75 -10.10
CA GLY A 158 16.51 -44.50 -11.12
C GLY A 158 15.99 -44.38 -12.56
N THR A 159 14.70 -44.62 -12.81
CA THR A 159 14.18 -44.75 -14.18
C THR A 159 13.06 -43.78 -14.55
N LEU A 160 12.71 -42.85 -13.66
CA LEU A 160 11.70 -41.82 -13.89
C LEU A 160 11.95 -41.02 -15.18
N LEU A 161 13.20 -40.62 -15.42
CA LEU A 161 13.57 -39.80 -16.57
C LEU A 161 14.18 -40.61 -17.72
N THR A 162 13.89 -41.91 -17.79
CA THR A 162 14.36 -42.79 -18.88
C THR A 162 13.22 -43.08 -19.86
N VAL A 163 13.55 -43.48 -21.09
CA VAL A 163 12.56 -43.85 -22.12
C VAL A 163 11.68 -45.02 -21.68
N ASN A 164 12.14 -45.85 -20.73
CA ASN A 164 11.39 -46.96 -20.17
C ASN A 164 10.47 -46.57 -18.99
N ASN A 165 10.26 -45.27 -18.75
CA ASN A 165 9.44 -44.75 -17.65
C ASN A 165 8.01 -45.33 -17.61
N VAL A 166 7.35 -45.53 -18.75
CA VAL A 166 5.97 -46.00 -18.85
C VAL A 166 5.80 -47.39 -18.21
N LYS A 167 6.81 -48.27 -18.39
CA LYS A 167 6.78 -49.63 -17.83
C LYS A 167 7.22 -49.68 -16.36
N GLN A 168 8.16 -48.82 -15.98
CA GLN A 168 8.79 -48.88 -14.65
C GLN A 168 8.13 -47.97 -13.60
N CYS A 169 7.31 -47.02 -14.05
CA CYS A 169 6.53 -46.10 -13.24
C CYS A 169 5.16 -45.88 -13.94
N PRO A 170 4.21 -46.83 -13.83
CA PRO A 170 2.92 -46.74 -14.51
C PRO A 170 2.01 -45.66 -13.90
N ASP A 171 1.10 -45.15 -14.73
CA ASP A 171 -0.02 -44.25 -14.38
C ASP A 171 0.36 -42.91 -13.72
N GLN A 172 1.54 -42.38 -14.04
CA GLN A 172 2.01 -41.09 -13.48
C GLN A 172 1.09 -39.91 -13.84
N SER A 173 0.47 -39.92 -15.03
CA SER A 173 -0.48 -38.89 -15.46
C SER A 173 -1.75 -38.89 -14.61
N ALA A 174 -2.30 -40.07 -14.30
CA ALA A 174 -3.49 -40.21 -13.46
C ALA A 174 -3.22 -39.76 -12.02
N ARG A 175 -2.05 -40.13 -11.47
CA ARG A 175 -1.63 -39.72 -10.11
C ARG A 175 -1.51 -38.21 -9.99
N TRP A 176 -0.84 -37.54 -10.94
CA TRP A 176 -0.75 -36.08 -10.95
C TRP A 176 -2.11 -35.41 -11.11
N GLY A 177 -3.03 -36.01 -11.89
CA GLY A 177 -4.41 -35.54 -11.99
C GLY A 177 -5.11 -35.49 -10.63
N VAL A 178 -5.03 -36.58 -9.86
CA VAL A 178 -5.63 -36.66 -8.52
C VAL A 178 -4.95 -35.70 -7.53
N ILE A 179 -3.60 -35.69 -7.51
CA ILE A 179 -2.83 -34.81 -6.61
C ILE A 179 -3.20 -33.35 -6.85
N THR A 180 -3.23 -32.92 -8.11
CA THR A 180 -3.54 -31.53 -8.51
C THR A 180 -5.02 -31.18 -8.25
N ALA A 181 -5.94 -32.12 -8.48
CA ALA A 181 -7.36 -31.87 -8.21
C ALA A 181 -7.62 -31.60 -6.71
N ILE A 182 -7.01 -32.40 -5.83
CA ILE A 182 -7.11 -32.18 -4.37
C ILE A 182 -6.36 -30.90 -3.97
N ASP A 183 -5.21 -30.61 -4.58
CA ASP A 183 -4.46 -29.36 -4.38
C ASP A 183 -5.35 -28.13 -4.63
N ILE A 184 -5.98 -28.07 -5.81
CA ILE A 184 -6.88 -26.99 -6.21
C ILE A 184 -8.10 -26.93 -5.26
N LEU A 185 -8.70 -28.06 -4.93
CA LEU A 185 -9.84 -28.12 -4.02
C LEU A 185 -9.47 -27.52 -2.65
N THR A 186 -8.30 -27.84 -2.09
CA THR A 186 -7.87 -27.29 -0.79
C THR A 186 -7.65 -25.78 -0.82
N GLU A 187 -7.14 -25.22 -1.93
CA GLU A 187 -6.99 -23.77 -2.09
C GLU A 187 -8.36 -23.07 -2.18
N ILE A 188 -9.30 -23.64 -2.95
CA ILE A 188 -10.68 -23.12 -3.04
C ILE A 188 -11.38 -23.17 -1.68
N LEU A 189 -11.31 -24.30 -0.96
CA LEU A 189 -11.92 -24.46 0.36
C LEU A 189 -11.33 -23.47 1.38
N THR A 190 -10.02 -23.23 1.35
CA THR A 190 -9.36 -22.25 2.22
C THR A 190 -9.83 -20.84 1.91
N TRP A 191 -9.98 -20.48 0.64
CA TRP A 191 -10.48 -19.17 0.24
C TRP A 191 -11.96 -18.97 0.62
N LEU A 192 -12.81 -19.97 0.39
CA LEU A 192 -14.23 -19.95 0.80
C LEU A 192 -14.37 -19.82 2.32
N LEU A 193 -13.51 -20.48 3.10
CA LEU A 193 -13.48 -20.33 4.55
C LEU A 193 -13.21 -18.86 4.94
N VAL A 194 -12.24 -18.20 4.30
CA VAL A 194 -11.95 -16.78 4.57
C VAL A 194 -13.13 -15.89 4.19
N LEU A 195 -13.77 -16.12 3.05
CA LEU A 195 -14.96 -15.37 2.65
C LEU A 195 -16.09 -15.50 3.68
N HIS A 196 -16.39 -16.73 4.10
CA HIS A 196 -17.42 -17.00 5.10
C HIS A 196 -17.11 -16.30 6.43
N LEU A 197 -15.86 -16.33 6.88
CA LEU A 197 -15.42 -15.64 8.10
C LEU A 197 -15.52 -14.12 7.97
N SER A 198 -15.14 -13.56 6.82
CA SER A 198 -15.23 -12.13 6.56
C SER A 198 -16.68 -11.61 6.51
N TRP A 199 -17.61 -12.44 6.03
CA TRP A 199 -19.03 -12.10 5.93
C TRP A 199 -19.74 -12.18 7.29
N SER A 200 -19.45 -13.23 8.06
CA SER A 200 -20.05 -13.47 9.38
C SER A 200 -19.63 -12.45 10.45
N VAL A 201 -18.50 -11.77 10.28
CA VAL A 201 -18.02 -10.74 11.18
C VAL A 201 -18.53 -9.36 10.75
N ASN A 202 -19.18 -8.64 11.68
CA ASN A 202 -19.71 -7.29 11.45
C ASN A 202 -18.60 -6.22 11.51
N ILE A 203 -17.77 -6.14 10.47
CA ILE A 203 -16.74 -5.10 10.27
C ILE A 203 -17.05 -4.22 9.06
N SER A 204 -16.45 -3.03 8.99
CA SER A 204 -16.63 -2.10 7.86
C SER A 204 -16.20 -2.73 6.53
N PHE A 205 -16.89 -2.36 5.44
CA PHE A 205 -16.69 -2.93 4.10
C PHE A 205 -15.23 -2.84 3.63
N ALA A 206 -14.54 -1.73 3.92
CA ALA A 206 -13.12 -1.57 3.60
C ALA A 206 -12.23 -2.65 4.27
N ARG A 207 -12.49 -2.97 5.55
CA ARG A 207 -11.72 -4.02 6.26
C ARG A 207 -12.06 -5.42 5.75
N LYS A 208 -13.32 -5.66 5.35
CA LYS A 208 -13.71 -6.92 4.69
C LYS A 208 -12.93 -7.11 3.40
N CYS A 209 -12.92 -6.09 2.53
CA CYS A 209 -12.17 -6.11 1.27
C CYS A 209 -10.68 -6.36 1.51
N GLN A 210 -10.06 -5.68 2.49
CA GLN A 210 -8.64 -5.90 2.84
C GLN A 210 -8.34 -7.36 3.23
N VAL A 211 -9.17 -7.96 4.09
CA VAL A 211 -8.98 -9.35 4.52
C VAL A 211 -9.13 -10.29 3.31
N VAL A 212 -10.19 -10.14 2.53
CA VAL A 212 -10.43 -10.98 1.36
C VAL A 212 -9.29 -10.87 0.35
N THR A 213 -8.84 -9.66 0.01
CA THR A 213 -7.73 -9.44 -0.92
C THR A 213 -6.43 -10.09 -0.46
N ALA A 214 -6.10 -10.05 0.83
CA ALA A 214 -4.88 -10.65 1.36
C ALA A 214 -4.83 -12.17 1.18
N PHE A 215 -5.97 -12.86 1.34
CA PHE A 215 -6.06 -14.31 1.15
C PHE A 215 -6.32 -14.69 -0.32
N SER A 216 -6.97 -13.83 -1.11
CA SER A 216 -7.14 -14.02 -2.57
C SER A 216 -5.81 -14.06 -3.33
N PHE A 217 -4.72 -13.56 -2.75
CA PHE A 217 -3.36 -13.67 -3.31
C PHE A 217 -2.88 -15.12 -3.50
N ARG A 218 -3.60 -16.09 -2.94
CA ARG A 218 -3.37 -17.52 -3.17
C ARG A 218 -4.03 -18.07 -4.44
N ILE A 219 -5.10 -17.44 -4.96
CA ILE A 219 -5.85 -17.92 -6.14
C ILE A 219 -4.94 -18.16 -7.37
N PRO A 220 -3.90 -17.35 -7.65
CA PRO A 220 -2.98 -17.62 -8.75
C PRO A 220 -2.30 -19.01 -8.69
N LEU A 221 -2.20 -19.65 -7.51
CA LEU A 221 -1.71 -21.03 -7.40
C LEU A 221 -2.58 -22.00 -8.18
N ILE A 222 -3.89 -21.78 -8.28
CA ILE A 222 -4.79 -22.66 -9.03
C ILE A 222 -4.38 -22.69 -10.52
N ALA A 223 -4.05 -21.52 -11.07
CA ALA A 223 -3.58 -21.39 -12.45
C ALA A 223 -2.20 -22.05 -12.62
N ILE A 224 -1.27 -21.79 -11.69
CA ILE A 224 0.09 -22.36 -11.72
C ILE A 224 0.04 -23.90 -11.61
N SER A 225 -0.79 -24.45 -10.71
CA SER A 225 -1.01 -25.90 -10.53
C SER A 225 -1.61 -26.54 -11.78
N SER A 226 -2.52 -25.84 -12.47
CA SER A 226 -3.10 -26.32 -13.74
C SER A 226 -2.06 -26.40 -14.86
N VAL A 227 -1.20 -25.38 -14.99
CA VAL A 227 -0.10 -25.37 -15.96
C VAL A 227 0.93 -26.46 -15.63
N HIS A 228 1.26 -26.63 -14.34
CA HIS A 228 2.15 -27.69 -13.89
C HIS A 228 1.61 -29.08 -14.25
N LEU A 229 0.30 -29.32 -14.10
CA LEU A 229 -0.34 -30.58 -14.50
C LEU A 229 -0.21 -30.82 -16.00
N ALA A 230 -0.43 -29.80 -16.84
CA ALA A 230 -0.30 -29.92 -18.29
C ALA A 230 1.12 -30.36 -18.71
N TYR A 231 2.16 -29.76 -18.13
CA TYR A 231 3.54 -30.20 -18.38
C TYR A 231 3.86 -31.57 -17.77
N SER A 232 3.29 -31.89 -16.59
CA SER A 232 3.45 -33.18 -15.92
C SER A 232 2.84 -34.33 -16.72
N GLN A 233 1.78 -34.08 -17.48
CA GLN A 233 1.17 -35.06 -18.37
C GLN A 233 1.92 -35.23 -19.70
N ALA A 234 2.66 -34.20 -20.14
CA ALA A 234 3.34 -34.18 -21.42
C ALA A 234 4.75 -34.81 -21.39
N TYR A 235 5.49 -34.71 -20.28
CA TYR A 235 6.87 -35.21 -20.23
C TYR A 235 7.00 -36.75 -20.30
N PRO A 236 6.09 -37.59 -19.74
CA PRO A 236 6.28 -39.04 -19.73
C PRO A 236 6.23 -39.66 -21.14
N THR A 237 5.47 -39.06 -22.05
CA THR A 237 5.30 -39.50 -23.44
C THR A 237 6.30 -38.86 -24.41
N SER A 238 7.17 -37.97 -23.92
CA SER A 238 8.20 -37.32 -24.73
C SER A 238 9.33 -38.28 -25.09
N LEU A 239 9.89 -38.13 -26.31
CA LEU A 239 11.08 -38.85 -26.75
C LEU A 239 12.33 -38.49 -25.91
N GLU A 240 12.32 -37.31 -25.29
CA GLU A 240 13.42 -36.77 -24.48
C GLU A 240 12.94 -36.40 -23.05
N PRO A 241 12.67 -37.38 -22.16
CA PRO A 241 12.10 -37.09 -20.84
C PRO A 241 12.97 -36.17 -19.96
N GLN A 242 14.30 -36.27 -20.07
CA GLN A 242 15.24 -35.42 -19.32
C GLN A 242 15.17 -33.94 -19.69
N PHE A 243 14.88 -33.67 -20.96
CA PHE A 243 14.76 -32.32 -21.45
C PHE A 243 13.35 -31.78 -21.17
N ALA A 244 12.31 -32.58 -21.41
CA ALA A 244 10.91 -32.19 -21.25
C ALA A 244 10.53 -31.89 -19.79
N VAL A 245 11.10 -32.61 -18.81
CA VAL A 245 10.83 -32.39 -17.38
C VAL A 245 11.23 -30.99 -16.88
N THR A 246 12.12 -30.30 -17.61
CA THR A 246 12.58 -28.95 -17.26
C THR A 246 11.41 -27.97 -17.10
N ASN A 247 10.41 -28.01 -17.98
CA ASN A 247 9.26 -27.11 -17.89
C ASN A 247 8.41 -27.39 -16.65
N THR A 248 8.22 -28.67 -16.31
CA THR A 248 7.55 -29.10 -15.08
C THR A 248 8.29 -28.59 -13.85
N LEU A 249 9.62 -28.73 -13.81
CA LEU A 249 10.45 -28.27 -12.69
C LEU A 249 10.51 -26.74 -12.58
N ILE A 250 10.48 -26.00 -13.68
CA ILE A 250 10.35 -24.54 -13.68
C ILE A 250 9.01 -24.14 -13.04
N CYS A 251 7.90 -24.75 -13.47
CA CYS A 251 6.59 -24.51 -12.86
C CYS A 251 6.58 -24.90 -11.37
N GLN A 252 7.26 -25.98 -10.99
CA GLN A 252 7.41 -26.41 -9.60
C GLN A 252 8.14 -25.35 -8.76
N GLN A 253 9.22 -24.74 -9.28
CA GLN A 253 9.92 -23.65 -8.60
C GLN A 253 9.03 -22.42 -8.42
N VAL A 254 8.27 -22.04 -9.44
CA VAL A 254 7.33 -20.91 -9.36
C VAL A 254 6.22 -21.20 -8.34
N MET A 255 5.71 -22.44 -8.31
CA MET A 255 4.65 -22.87 -7.40
C MET A 255 5.06 -22.78 -5.93
N ILE A 256 6.22 -23.32 -5.56
CA ILE A 256 6.72 -23.28 -4.18
C ILE A 256 7.04 -21.84 -3.75
N ALA A 257 7.65 -21.03 -4.63
CA ALA A 257 7.93 -19.63 -4.36
C ALA A 257 6.64 -18.85 -4.08
N TRP A 258 5.66 -18.95 -4.99
CA TRP A 258 4.40 -18.24 -4.84
C TRP A 258 3.61 -18.69 -3.61
N SER A 259 3.64 -19.98 -3.27
CA SER A 259 2.96 -20.51 -2.07
C SER A 259 3.52 -19.91 -0.78
N LEU A 260 4.85 -19.75 -0.68
CA LEU A 260 5.52 -19.11 0.45
C LEU A 260 5.33 -17.59 0.49
N ILE A 261 5.39 -16.91 -0.67
CA ILE A 261 5.12 -15.46 -0.79
C ILE A 261 3.69 -15.16 -0.30
N SER A 262 2.71 -15.86 -0.88
CA SER A 262 1.29 -15.65 -0.57
C SER A 262 0.92 -16.03 0.87
N ALA A 263 1.65 -16.99 1.50
CA ALA A 263 1.45 -17.34 2.91
C ALA A 263 1.81 -16.21 3.89
N THR A 264 2.60 -15.23 3.47
CA THR A 264 3.03 -14.09 4.31
C THR A 264 2.12 -12.87 4.14
N MET A 265 1.35 -12.79 3.05
CA MET A 265 0.48 -11.64 2.75
C MET A 265 -0.52 -11.30 3.86
N PRO A 266 -1.23 -12.25 4.49
CA PRO A 266 -2.17 -11.92 5.57
C PRO A 266 -1.48 -11.33 6.82
N ASN A 267 -0.20 -11.65 7.04
CA ASN A 267 0.61 -11.11 8.15
C ASN A 267 1.17 -9.71 7.83
N LEU A 268 1.26 -9.35 6.55
CA LEU A 268 1.86 -8.10 6.09
C LEU A 268 1.05 -6.87 6.53
N LYS A 269 -0.23 -6.99 6.92
CA LYS A 269 -1.00 -5.84 7.43
C LYS A 269 -0.40 -5.25 8.71
N ASN A 270 0.09 -6.08 9.63
CA ASN A 270 0.74 -5.59 10.84
C ASN A 270 2.11 -4.96 10.54
N PHE A 271 2.79 -5.43 9.50
CA PHE A 271 4.00 -4.81 8.96
C PHE A 271 3.73 -3.51 8.23
N LEU A 272 2.70 -3.42 7.40
CA LEU A 272 2.31 -2.18 6.72
C LEU A 272 1.83 -1.14 7.74
N LYS A 273 1.22 -1.62 8.84
CA LYS A 273 0.89 -0.78 9.99
C LYS A 273 2.13 -0.38 10.78
N SER A 274 3.11 -1.26 11.00
CA SER A 274 4.42 -0.88 11.58
C SER A 274 5.31 -0.11 10.59
N PHE A 275 4.95 -0.13 9.31
CA PHE A 275 5.43 0.74 8.25
C PHE A 275 4.67 2.07 8.20
N SER A 276 3.95 2.41 9.27
CA SER A 276 4.23 3.69 9.94
C SER A 276 5.71 3.72 10.39
N ILE A 277 6.63 3.56 9.44
CA ILE A 277 8.07 3.77 9.60
C ILE A 277 8.19 5.23 10.00
N GLY A 278 8.79 5.48 11.16
CA GLY A 278 9.08 6.79 11.75
C GLY A 278 9.75 7.73 10.75
N MET A 279 8.88 8.39 9.97
CA MET A 279 9.07 9.50 9.05
C MET A 279 7.66 9.81 8.53
N GLY A 280 6.82 10.36 9.42
CA GLY A 280 5.75 11.29 9.07
C GLY A 280 4.63 10.93 8.08
N PHE A 281 4.29 9.66 7.78
CA PHE A 281 2.97 9.35 7.16
C PHE A 281 2.49 7.91 7.45
N PRO A 282 1.25 7.72 7.95
CA PRO A 282 0.63 6.41 8.00
C PRO A 282 0.21 5.97 6.59
N VAL A 283 0.67 4.78 6.17
CA VAL A 283 0.11 4.04 5.00
C VAL A 283 -1.34 3.58 5.27
N ALA A 284 -1.85 3.86 6.47
CA ALA A 284 -3.27 3.92 6.79
C ALA A 284 -3.71 5.38 6.94
N PHE A 285 -3.72 6.15 5.84
CA PHE A 285 -4.68 7.25 5.78
C PHE A 285 -6.04 6.58 5.60
N ASP A 286 -6.79 6.53 6.71
CA ASP A 286 -8.14 6.00 6.75
C ASP A 286 -8.94 6.59 5.59
N PHE A 287 -9.55 5.71 4.79
CA PHE A 287 -10.47 6.06 3.71
C PHE A 287 -11.80 6.66 4.24
N THR A 288 -11.81 7.16 5.47
CA THR A 288 -12.96 7.70 6.18
C THR A 288 -12.49 8.66 7.28
N MET A 289 -12.25 9.94 6.96
CA MET A 289 -12.64 11.00 7.90
C MET A 289 -14.15 11.18 7.81
N SER A 290 -14.89 10.14 8.18
CA SER A 290 -16.28 10.27 8.54
C SER A 290 -16.28 10.75 9.98
N GLY A 291 -16.75 11.97 10.21
CA GLY A 291 -17.18 12.37 11.54
C GLY A 291 -18.17 11.34 12.09
N SER A 292 -17.71 10.53 13.02
CA SER A 292 -18.57 9.71 13.86
C SER A 292 -18.18 9.96 15.30
N SER A 293 -18.86 10.96 15.87
CA SER A 293 -18.99 11.13 17.30
C SER A 293 -19.47 9.81 17.91
N LYS A 294 -18.57 9.11 18.62
CA LYS A 294 -18.83 8.22 19.77
C LYS A 294 -17.50 7.66 20.27
N ALA A 295 -16.69 8.53 20.88
CA ALA A 295 -15.73 8.07 21.87
C ALA A 295 -16.54 7.59 23.09
N TYR A 296 -16.53 6.28 23.33
CA TYR A 296 -16.97 5.73 24.60
C TYR A 296 -15.95 6.17 25.64
N ALA A 297 -16.31 7.16 26.45
CA ALA A 297 -15.55 7.47 27.66
C ALA A 297 -15.59 6.23 28.57
N LEU A 298 -14.44 5.59 28.77
CA LEU A 298 -14.26 4.63 29.84
C LEU A 298 -14.27 5.43 31.15
N GLN A 299 -15.44 5.51 31.76
CA GLN A 299 -15.63 6.14 33.06
C GLN A 299 -14.99 5.25 34.12
N SER A 300 -13.92 5.74 34.72
CA SER A 300 -13.28 5.09 35.87
C SER A 300 -14.28 5.01 37.03
N LEU A 301 -14.58 3.80 37.50
CA LEU A 301 -15.31 3.55 38.73
C LEU A 301 -14.50 4.08 39.92
N ARG A 302 -14.76 5.34 40.31
CA ARG A 302 -14.29 5.90 41.58
C ARG A 302 -15.40 5.73 42.62
N ASN A 303 -15.12 4.85 43.56
CA ASN A 303 -15.92 4.54 44.73
C ASN A 303 -15.86 5.72 45.73
N ASN A 304 -16.99 6.31 46.13
CA ASN A 304 -17.14 6.87 47.48
C ASN A 304 -18.61 7.18 47.86
N ARG A 305 -19.07 6.41 48.84
CA ARG A 305 -19.95 6.71 49.98
C ARG A 305 -20.86 7.95 49.91
N SER A 306 -22.16 7.65 49.81
CA SER A 306 -23.30 8.20 50.58
C SER A 306 -23.10 9.50 51.37
N THR A 307 -23.93 10.51 51.07
CA THR A 307 -24.86 11.11 52.05
C THR A 307 -25.97 11.88 51.31
N ASN A 308 -27.19 11.71 51.80
CA ASN A 308 -28.44 12.30 51.34
C ASN A 308 -28.46 13.83 51.46
N ALA A 309 -29.10 14.52 50.52
CA ALA A 309 -30.06 15.58 50.80
C ALA A 309 -30.94 15.89 49.58
N ALA A 310 -32.21 16.12 49.86
CA ALA A 310 -33.35 16.16 48.96
C ALA A 310 -33.56 17.48 48.20
N SER A 311 -34.38 17.39 47.14
CA SER A 311 -35.36 18.38 46.67
C SER A 311 -34.81 19.51 45.77
N ALA A 312 -35.40 19.89 44.64
CA ALA A 312 -36.76 19.74 44.12
C ALA A 312 -36.82 20.09 42.61
N THR A 313 -37.54 19.26 41.85
CA THR A 313 -38.58 19.62 40.85
C THR A 313 -38.25 20.47 39.61
N ALA A 314 -38.34 19.86 38.42
CA ALA A 314 -39.37 20.21 37.41
C ALA A 314 -39.34 19.28 36.16
N THR A 315 -40.37 18.43 36.11
CA THR A 315 -41.18 18.00 34.94
C THR A 315 -40.56 17.49 33.64
N ALA A 316 -40.88 16.22 33.39
CA ALA A 316 -40.73 15.42 32.18
C ALA A 316 -41.56 15.91 30.98
N HIS A 317 -41.15 15.51 29.77
CA HIS A 317 -42.00 14.78 28.83
C HIS A 317 -41.17 13.96 27.84
N SER A 318 -41.44 12.65 27.83
CA SER A 318 -40.96 11.66 26.86
C SER A 318 -41.82 11.67 25.59
N ALA A 319 -41.21 11.56 24.41
CA ALA A 319 -41.90 11.04 23.23
C ALA A 319 -40.94 10.35 22.26
N ASN A 320 -41.12 9.04 22.12
CA ASN A 320 -40.61 8.19 21.05
C ASN A 320 -41.25 8.59 19.71
N TRP A 321 -40.47 8.72 18.63
CA TRP A 321 -41.00 8.65 17.25
C TRP A 321 -40.05 7.90 16.30
N ARG A 322 -40.64 6.93 15.59
CA ARG A 322 -40.10 6.18 14.44
C ARG A 322 -40.01 7.09 13.20
N PRO A 323 -39.23 6.73 12.15
CA PRO A 323 -39.16 7.52 10.92
C PRO A 323 -40.27 7.12 9.94
N ASP A 324 -41.09 8.09 9.53
CA ASP A 324 -41.97 7.95 8.35
C ASP A 324 -41.26 8.44 7.09
N GLN A 325 -41.40 7.68 6.00
CA GLN A 325 -41.09 8.10 4.65
C GLN A 325 -42.13 9.11 4.18
N VAL A 326 -41.68 10.28 3.73
CA VAL A 326 -42.52 11.21 2.97
C VAL A 326 -41.93 11.37 1.57
N SER A 327 -42.71 10.90 0.59
CA SER A 327 -42.59 11.24 -0.83
C SER A 327 -42.96 12.70 -1.06
N ASN A 328 -42.14 13.46 -1.78
CA ASN A 328 -42.62 14.69 -2.41
C ASN A 328 -42.19 14.75 -3.88
N GLN A 329 -43.22 14.74 -4.73
CA GLN A 329 -43.21 15.11 -6.14
C GLN A 329 -42.85 16.60 -6.29
N THR A 330 -42.02 16.94 -7.27
CA THR A 330 -41.78 18.31 -7.71
C THR A 330 -42.63 18.62 -8.93
N THR A 331 -43.60 19.52 -8.76
CA THR A 331 -44.40 20.12 -9.84
C THR A 331 -43.63 21.28 -10.47
N ALA A 332 -43.45 21.25 -11.78
CA ALA A 332 -42.90 22.37 -12.54
C ALA A 332 -43.95 23.48 -12.70
N ALA A 333 -43.59 24.72 -12.34
CA ALA A 333 -44.41 25.89 -12.61
C ALA A 333 -43.57 26.94 -13.37
N HIS A 334 -43.86 27.06 -14.66
CA HIS A 334 -43.40 28.11 -15.55
C HIS A 334 -44.22 29.39 -15.26
N ARG A 335 -43.57 30.52 -14.99
CA ARG A 335 -44.24 31.83 -15.05
C ARG A 335 -43.43 32.81 -15.88
N SER A 336 -43.95 33.03 -17.08
CA SER A 336 -43.64 34.13 -17.98
C SER A 336 -44.42 35.37 -17.55
N SER A 337 -43.79 36.54 -17.66
CA SER A 337 -44.50 37.82 -17.80
C SER A 337 -43.71 38.73 -18.73
N ARG A 338 -44.37 39.06 -19.86
CA ARG A 338 -43.95 39.89 -21.00
C ARG A 338 -43.91 41.37 -20.66
N SER A 339 -43.04 42.11 -21.36
CA SER A 339 -43.33 43.31 -22.20
C SER A 339 -42.00 43.96 -22.59
N ASN A 340 -41.72 44.50 -23.78
CA ASN A 340 -42.34 44.52 -25.10
C ASN A 340 -41.33 45.17 -26.06
N SER A 341 -41.49 44.91 -27.36
CA SER A 341 -41.14 45.77 -28.50
C SER A 341 -39.82 45.56 -29.27
N ARG A 342 -40.06 45.06 -30.50
CA ARG A 342 -39.58 45.47 -31.83
C ARG A 342 -38.62 44.54 -32.59
N ASP A 343 -39.20 44.07 -33.69
CA ASP A 343 -38.73 43.28 -34.83
C ASP A 343 -37.44 43.80 -35.47
N VAL A 344 -36.65 42.92 -36.09
CA VAL A 344 -36.52 42.78 -37.56
C VAL A 344 -35.83 41.44 -37.88
N SER A 345 -36.31 40.82 -38.95
CA SER A 345 -36.04 39.48 -39.46
C SER A 345 -34.69 39.29 -40.19
N GLU A 346 -34.44 38.01 -40.49
CA GLU A 346 -33.68 37.41 -41.61
C GLU A 346 -32.24 36.90 -41.40
N GLU A 347 -32.19 35.55 -41.34
CA GLU A 347 -31.31 34.61 -42.03
C GLU A 347 -29.80 34.87 -42.13
N GLY A 348 -29.03 33.96 -41.52
CA GLY A 348 -27.62 33.77 -41.81
C GLY A 348 -27.06 32.56 -41.06
N SER A 349 -26.85 31.46 -41.78
CA SER A 349 -26.11 30.27 -41.33
C SER A 349 -24.74 30.61 -40.72
N SER A 350 -24.35 29.94 -39.63
CA SER A 350 -23.02 29.34 -39.41
C SER A 350 -22.64 29.26 -37.93
N SER A 351 -21.88 28.21 -37.62
CA SER A 351 -20.97 28.02 -36.49
C SER A 351 -21.54 27.48 -35.17
N ARG A 352 -21.35 26.15 -35.04
CA ARG A 352 -20.97 25.51 -33.78
C ARG A 352 -19.81 26.28 -33.15
N ALA A 353 -20.04 26.98 -32.05
CA ALA A 353 -19.01 27.28 -31.06
C ALA A 353 -19.63 27.68 -29.71
N GLY A 354 -19.10 27.13 -28.61
CA GLY A 354 -19.08 27.84 -27.33
C GLY A 354 -19.92 27.24 -26.20
N SER A 355 -19.50 26.10 -25.66
CA SER A 355 -19.62 25.89 -24.20
C SER A 355 -18.50 24.94 -23.74
N GLN A 356 -17.28 25.48 -23.74
CA GLN A 356 -16.22 25.01 -22.86
C GLN A 356 -15.67 26.25 -22.18
N GLU A 357 -16.18 26.57 -21.00
CA GLU A 357 -15.57 27.53 -20.10
C GLU A 357 -14.87 26.76 -18.96
N LEU A 358 -13.56 27.02 -18.87
CA LEU A 358 -12.65 26.74 -17.75
C LEU A 358 -12.36 25.27 -17.42
N ILE A 359 -11.76 24.56 -18.38
CA ILE A 359 -10.91 23.40 -18.07
C ILE A 359 -9.52 23.93 -17.72
N ILE A 360 -9.10 23.81 -16.45
CA ILE A 360 -7.68 24.00 -16.08
C ILE A 360 -6.91 22.82 -16.67
N ASN A 361 -6.24 23.06 -17.80
CA ASN A 361 -5.26 22.11 -18.31
C ASN A 361 -4.02 22.15 -17.40
N LYS A 362 -3.70 21.03 -16.76
CA LYS A 362 -2.43 20.83 -16.05
C LYS A 362 -1.34 20.63 -17.10
N GLU A 363 -0.80 21.71 -17.63
CA GLU A 363 0.44 21.65 -18.40
C GLU A 363 1.61 21.54 -17.43
N VAL A 364 2.29 20.40 -17.48
CA VAL A 364 3.47 20.15 -16.66
C VAL A 364 4.70 20.36 -17.53
N ALA A 365 5.14 21.61 -17.64
CA ALA A 365 6.45 21.95 -18.18
C ALA A 365 7.46 21.90 -17.03
N TRP A 366 8.45 21.00 -17.13
CA TRP A 366 9.54 20.91 -16.15
C TRP A 366 10.74 21.69 -16.67
N ASN A 367 11.11 22.78 -16.01
CA ASN A 367 12.43 23.37 -16.13
C ASN A 367 13.15 23.16 -14.79
N VAL A 368 14.12 22.24 -14.76
CA VAL A 368 14.89 21.95 -13.54
C VAL A 368 16.03 22.96 -13.48
N THR A 369 15.89 23.94 -12.59
CA THR A 369 16.96 24.88 -12.25
C THR A 369 17.50 24.51 -10.88
N TYR A 370 18.81 24.37 -10.77
CA TYR A 370 19.51 24.16 -9.51
C TYR A 370 19.95 25.54 -9.02
N GLU A 371 19.48 25.94 -7.84
CA GLU A 371 20.01 27.07 -7.09
C GLU A 371 20.57 26.49 -5.79
N ASP A 372 21.86 26.75 -5.53
CA ASP A 372 22.68 26.06 -4.52
C ASP A 372 22.38 26.51 -3.06
N HIS A 373 21.28 27.21 -2.78
CA HIS A 373 20.98 27.68 -1.42
C HIS A 373 19.48 27.88 -1.14
N GLN A 374 18.98 27.28 -0.05
CA GLN A 374 17.61 27.52 0.42
C GLN A 374 17.56 28.65 1.46
N ASP A 375 17.05 29.82 1.08
CA ASP A 375 16.88 30.96 2.01
C ASP A 375 15.57 30.92 2.83
N ALA A 376 14.60 30.12 2.40
CA ALA A 376 13.28 30.06 3.03
C ALA A 376 13.34 29.32 4.38
N PHE A 377 12.77 29.94 5.42
CA PHE A 377 12.70 29.44 6.81
C PHE A 377 14.05 29.32 7.54
N TRP A 378 15.12 29.92 7.00
CA TRP A 378 16.47 29.83 7.58
C TRP A 378 16.59 30.40 9.00
N GLY A 379 15.85 31.49 9.29
CA GLY A 379 15.80 32.13 10.61
C GLY A 379 14.54 31.80 11.41
N ASP A 380 13.80 30.76 11.02
CA ASP A 380 12.59 30.34 11.73
C ASP A 380 12.95 29.53 12.99
N ASN A 381 12.25 29.74 14.09
CA ASN A 381 12.54 29.08 15.37
C ASN A 381 12.20 27.58 15.36
N LEU A 382 11.24 27.14 14.54
CA LEU A 382 10.88 25.74 14.39
C LEU A 382 11.70 25.09 13.28
N PHE A 383 11.61 25.61 12.05
CA PHE A 383 12.24 24.97 10.90
C PHE A 383 13.74 25.23 10.84
N GLY A 384 14.20 26.41 11.23
CA GLY A 384 15.62 26.76 11.25
C GLY A 384 16.31 26.22 12.49
N ASP A 385 15.91 26.67 13.67
CA ASP A 385 16.66 26.39 14.91
C ASP A 385 16.45 24.99 15.46
N LEU A 386 15.21 24.49 15.47
CA LEU A 386 14.88 23.20 16.09
C LEU A 386 15.08 22.01 15.14
N ILE A 387 14.53 22.10 13.92
CA ILE A 387 14.62 20.99 12.95
C ILE A 387 15.99 20.95 12.27
N HIS A 388 16.60 22.11 11.95
CA HIS A 388 17.89 22.19 11.26
C HIS A 388 18.98 22.92 12.07
N PRO A 389 19.37 22.42 13.26
CA PRO A 389 20.36 23.10 14.10
C PRO A 389 21.73 23.24 13.43
N HIS A 390 22.09 22.32 12.52
CA HIS A 390 23.38 22.30 11.81
C HIS A 390 23.33 22.94 10.41
N ARG A 391 22.29 23.71 10.09
CA ARG A 391 22.12 24.34 8.76
C ARG A 391 23.28 25.22 8.32
N ASN A 392 23.96 25.90 9.24
CA ASN A 392 25.12 26.74 8.91
C ASN A 392 26.38 25.90 8.60
N GLU A 393 26.45 24.65 9.10
CA GLU A 393 27.56 23.73 8.82
C GLU A 393 27.34 22.95 7.52
N TYR A 394 26.08 22.66 7.18
CA TYR A 394 25.67 21.90 6.00
C TYR A 394 24.50 22.56 5.26
N PRO A 395 24.71 23.70 4.59
CA PRO A 395 23.64 24.45 3.93
C PRO A 395 22.96 23.68 2.79
N ASP A 396 23.73 22.89 2.04
CA ASP A 396 23.24 22.12 0.90
C ASP A 396 22.31 20.96 1.28
N ASP A 397 22.25 20.59 2.56
CA ASP A 397 21.47 19.44 3.05
C ASP A 397 20.08 19.84 3.58
N VAL A 398 19.77 21.14 3.68
CA VAL A 398 18.53 21.69 4.26
C VAL A 398 17.32 21.46 3.33
N ASP A 399 17.55 21.48 2.02
CA ASP A 399 16.50 21.29 1.01
C ASP A 399 15.90 19.88 1.04
N LEU A 400 16.68 18.88 1.45
CA LEU A 400 16.29 17.47 1.50
C LEU A 400 15.04 17.25 2.35
N TYR A 401 14.89 17.99 3.46
CA TYR A 401 13.71 17.91 4.34
C TYR A 401 12.43 18.28 3.59
N TRP A 402 12.47 19.38 2.84
CA TRP A 402 11.34 19.91 2.09
C TRP A 402 11.09 19.12 0.79
N LEU A 403 12.17 18.73 0.10
CA LEU A 403 12.12 17.98 -1.14
C LEU A 403 11.41 16.64 -0.97
N ARG A 404 11.72 15.90 0.10
CA ARG A 404 11.09 14.61 0.40
C ARG A 404 9.59 14.78 0.61
N ARG A 405 9.17 15.76 1.42
CA ARG A 405 7.76 16.07 1.67
C ARG A 405 7.04 16.53 0.41
N ALA A 406 7.66 17.41 -0.36
CA ALA A 406 7.12 17.89 -1.63
C ALA A 406 6.89 16.75 -2.63
N ARG A 407 7.84 15.82 -2.78
CA ARG A 407 7.70 14.67 -3.69
C ARG A 407 6.59 13.71 -3.29
N VAL A 408 6.26 13.60 -2.01
CA VAL A 408 5.13 12.78 -1.54
C VAL A 408 3.81 13.53 -1.75
N ASN A 409 3.75 14.78 -1.31
CA ASN A 409 2.54 15.61 -1.32
C ASN A 409 2.15 16.08 -2.73
N PHE A 410 3.08 16.12 -3.67
CA PHE A 410 2.79 16.38 -5.09
C PHE A 410 1.81 15.37 -5.70
N TRP A 411 1.81 14.12 -5.21
CA TRP A 411 0.89 13.08 -5.65
C TRP A 411 -0.43 13.04 -4.88
N ASP A 412 -0.60 13.93 -3.90
CA ASP A 412 -1.90 14.13 -3.26
C ASP A 412 -2.69 15.18 -4.03
N TYR A 413 -3.78 14.75 -4.67
CA TYR A 413 -4.59 15.63 -5.51
C TYR A 413 -5.39 16.66 -4.72
N ARG A 414 -5.52 16.50 -3.40
CA ARG A 414 -6.11 17.49 -2.49
C ARG A 414 -5.15 18.66 -2.23
N TRP A 415 -3.87 18.48 -2.52
CA TRP A 415 -2.85 19.51 -2.40
C TRP A 415 -2.76 20.34 -3.67
N LYS A 416 -2.62 21.65 -3.50
CA LYS A 416 -2.52 22.63 -4.57
C LYS A 416 -1.23 23.42 -4.39
N TRP A 417 -0.39 23.31 -5.39
CA TRP A 417 0.94 23.92 -5.45
C TRP A 417 0.84 25.15 -6.32
N LEU A 418 1.13 26.32 -5.75
CA LEU A 418 1.18 27.58 -6.45
C LEU A 418 2.63 28.05 -6.50
N VAL A 419 3.10 28.40 -7.69
CA VAL A 419 4.44 28.96 -7.91
C VAL A 419 4.27 30.33 -8.56
N ALA A 420 4.74 31.37 -7.88
CA ALA A 420 4.86 32.70 -8.44
C ALA A 420 6.19 32.81 -9.16
N VAL A 421 6.16 33.15 -10.45
CA VAL A 421 7.35 33.37 -11.27
C VAL A 421 7.45 34.87 -11.57
N ALA A 422 8.66 35.42 -11.45
CA ALA A 422 8.97 36.78 -11.84
C ALA A 422 10.19 36.80 -12.76
N LYS A 423 10.39 37.91 -13.47
CA LYS A 423 11.63 38.12 -14.22
C LYS A 423 12.64 38.80 -13.32
N ASP A 424 13.84 38.25 -13.26
CA ASP A 424 15.00 38.86 -12.61
C ASP A 424 15.48 40.11 -13.40
N GLN A 425 16.41 40.88 -12.84
CA GLN A 425 17.06 42.04 -13.46
C GLN A 425 17.66 41.71 -14.85
N ASN A 426 18.06 40.45 -15.06
CA ASN A 426 18.59 39.94 -16.31
C ASN A 426 17.52 39.42 -17.29
N GLY A 427 16.23 39.57 -16.97
CA GLY A 427 15.11 39.10 -17.79
C GLY A 427 14.83 37.60 -17.74
N LYS A 428 15.61 36.83 -16.95
CA LYS A 428 15.42 35.39 -16.72
C LYS A 428 14.23 35.16 -15.79
N GLU A 429 13.41 34.15 -16.10
CA GLU A 429 12.32 33.71 -15.22
C GLU A 429 12.90 33.00 -13.98
N VAL A 430 12.55 33.53 -12.81
CA VAL A 430 12.97 33.02 -11.49
C VAL A 430 11.75 32.82 -10.61
N VAL A 431 11.83 31.85 -9.70
CA VAL A 431 10.73 31.56 -8.77
C VAL A 431 10.72 32.64 -7.68
N ALA A 432 9.71 33.50 -7.72
CA ALA A 432 9.53 34.60 -6.76
C ALA A 432 8.88 34.13 -5.44
N GLY A 433 8.11 33.04 -5.47
CA GLY A 433 7.49 32.49 -4.26
C GLY A 433 6.70 31.22 -4.53
N ILE A 434 6.34 30.54 -3.45
CA ILE A 434 5.59 29.28 -3.47
C ILE A 434 4.54 29.28 -2.35
N ALA A 435 3.38 28.70 -2.64
CA ALA A 435 2.37 28.39 -1.62
C ALA A 435 1.80 26.99 -1.81
N GLN A 436 1.58 26.30 -0.70
CA GLN A 436 1.00 24.96 -0.63
C GLN A 436 -0.30 25.03 0.14
N TRP A 437 -1.40 24.68 -0.53
CA TRP A 437 -2.73 24.64 0.04
C TRP A 437 -3.25 23.20 0.07
N ALA A 438 -3.82 22.78 1.18
CA ALA A 438 -4.47 21.48 1.34
C ALA A 438 -5.98 21.64 1.53
N ARG A 439 -6.79 20.89 0.78
CA ARG A 439 -8.25 20.82 1.02
C ARG A 439 -8.57 19.73 2.05
N LEU A 440 -8.93 20.15 3.26
CA LEU A 440 -9.29 19.27 4.39
C LEU A 440 -10.79 18.96 4.37
N GLY A 441 -11.21 17.81 4.92
CA GLY A 441 -12.63 17.43 5.01
C GLY A 441 -13.15 16.52 3.88
N GLU A 442 -14.42 16.14 3.99
CA GLU A 442 -15.17 15.31 3.03
C GLU A 442 -15.28 15.99 1.66
N GLY A 443 -15.38 17.32 1.61
CA GLY A 443 -15.39 18.08 0.36
C GLY A 443 -14.11 17.88 -0.47
N GLY A 444 -12.99 17.54 0.19
CA GLY A 444 -11.73 17.19 -0.47
C GLY A 444 -11.79 15.91 -1.31
N LYS A 445 -12.73 14.99 -1.02
CA LYS A 445 -12.86 13.71 -1.76
C LYS A 445 -13.17 13.88 -3.24
N ARG A 446 -13.71 15.05 -3.64
CA ARG A 446 -13.95 15.37 -5.06
C ARG A 446 -12.65 15.42 -5.89
N PHE A 447 -11.52 15.65 -5.23
CA PHE A 447 -10.20 15.63 -5.85
C PHE A 447 -9.55 14.25 -5.83
N ASP A 448 -10.11 13.29 -5.09
CA ASP A 448 -9.59 11.92 -5.08
C ASP A 448 -9.84 11.26 -6.43
N LEU A 449 -8.87 10.48 -6.88
CA LEU A 449 -9.06 9.64 -8.05
C LEU A 449 -9.98 8.47 -7.71
N ARG A 450 -10.62 7.89 -8.75
CA ARG A 450 -11.40 6.66 -8.58
C ARG A 450 -10.52 5.54 -8.03
N PHE A 451 -11.08 4.66 -7.20
CA PHE A 451 -10.30 3.65 -6.47
C PHE A 451 -9.44 2.72 -7.36
N TYR A 452 -9.83 2.53 -8.63
CA TYR A 452 -9.13 1.68 -9.61
C TYR A 452 -8.13 2.44 -10.50
N ASP A 453 -7.97 3.75 -10.33
CA ASP A 453 -7.00 4.52 -11.10
C ASP A 453 -5.57 4.12 -10.69
N PRO A 454 -4.71 3.65 -11.62
CA PRO A 454 -3.34 3.24 -11.30
C PRO A 454 -2.51 4.37 -10.70
N ARG A 455 -2.87 5.64 -10.93
CA ARG A 455 -2.17 6.80 -10.33
C ARG A 455 -2.31 6.87 -8.81
N ASN A 456 -3.30 6.19 -8.22
CA ASN A 456 -3.39 6.03 -6.77
C ASN A 456 -2.18 5.31 -6.16
N LEU A 457 -1.39 4.60 -6.97
CA LEU A 457 -0.14 3.98 -6.52
C LEU A 457 1.02 4.98 -6.44
N LEU A 458 0.96 6.15 -7.08
CA LEU A 458 2.09 7.08 -7.15
C LEU A 458 2.43 7.70 -5.79
N LYS A 459 1.42 8.09 -5.00
CA LYS A 459 1.64 8.60 -3.62
C LYS A 459 2.29 7.54 -2.70
N PRO A 460 1.75 6.30 -2.55
CA PRO A 460 2.40 5.31 -1.70
C PRO A 460 3.76 4.86 -2.24
N LEU A 461 3.95 4.75 -3.56
CA LEU A 461 5.25 4.45 -4.15
C LEU A 461 6.27 5.56 -3.90
N SER A 462 5.88 6.83 -4.07
CA SER A 462 6.72 7.99 -3.77
C SER A 462 7.10 8.03 -2.29
N SER A 463 6.16 7.72 -1.39
CA SER A 463 6.45 7.61 0.05
C SER A 463 7.50 6.54 0.35
N VAL A 464 7.40 5.35 -0.25
CA VAL A 464 8.41 4.29 -0.09
C VAL A 464 9.75 4.72 -0.69
N ALA A 465 9.75 5.31 -1.89
CA ALA A 465 10.96 5.78 -2.56
C ALA A 465 11.67 6.87 -1.75
N MET A 466 10.94 7.83 -1.17
CA MET A 466 11.53 8.89 -0.34
C MET A 466 12.05 8.36 0.99
N LYS A 467 11.47 7.29 1.55
CA LYS A 467 12.04 6.59 2.71
C LYS A 467 13.37 5.91 2.38
N ILE A 468 13.45 5.22 1.25
CA ILE A 468 14.71 4.63 0.77
C ILE A 468 15.74 5.74 0.52
N HIS A 469 15.31 6.86 -0.07
CA HIS A 469 16.16 8.02 -0.29
C HIS A 469 16.67 8.62 1.03
N ALA A 470 15.82 8.79 2.04
CA ALA A 470 16.22 9.32 3.34
C ALA A 470 17.15 8.37 4.11
N TRP A 471 16.98 7.05 3.92
CA TRP A 471 17.90 6.05 4.45
C TRP A 471 19.26 6.08 3.75
N ALA A 472 19.28 6.22 2.43
CA ALA A 472 20.51 6.23 1.63
C ALA A 472 21.27 7.57 1.69
N ILE A 473 20.53 8.68 1.77
CA ILE A 473 21.05 10.05 1.81
C ILE A 473 20.44 10.72 3.04
N GLN A 474 21.18 10.69 4.14
CA GLN A 474 20.83 11.37 5.38
C GLN A 474 21.12 12.87 5.24
N SER A 475 20.25 13.71 5.79
CA SER A 475 20.54 15.16 5.89
C SER A 475 21.37 15.38 7.14
N ARG A 476 22.55 15.98 7.01
CA ARG A 476 23.42 16.32 8.15
C ARG A 476 22.98 17.61 8.85
N ALA A 477 22.18 18.43 8.17
CA ALA A 477 21.66 19.68 8.73
C ALA A 477 20.56 19.45 9.78
N VAL A 478 19.84 18.34 9.69
CA VAL A 478 18.65 18.01 10.50
C VAL A 478 19.02 17.26 11.79
N ASP A 479 18.35 17.58 12.91
CA ASP A 479 18.36 16.69 14.09
C ASP A 479 17.38 15.53 13.85
N PRO A 480 17.87 14.26 13.80
CA PRO A 480 17.00 13.11 13.56
C PRO A 480 15.87 12.93 14.58
N LYS A 481 15.98 13.49 15.79
CA LYS A 481 14.92 13.42 16.80
C LYS A 481 13.79 14.41 16.56
N GLU A 482 14.11 15.55 15.95
CA GLU A 482 13.15 16.64 15.72
C GLU A 482 12.64 16.69 14.28
N GLU A 483 13.17 15.87 13.37
CA GLU A 483 12.69 15.75 11.97
C GLU A 483 11.18 15.48 11.86
N ASP A 484 10.59 14.78 12.84
CA ASP A 484 9.17 14.41 12.88
C ASP A 484 8.35 15.16 13.96
N ILE A 485 8.89 16.27 14.50
CA ILE A 485 8.27 16.99 15.62
C ILE A 485 6.86 17.50 15.30
N ILE A 486 6.64 17.96 14.07
CA ILE A 486 5.34 18.48 13.62
C ILE A 486 4.32 17.35 13.56
N GLU A 487 4.71 16.19 13.03
CA GLU A 487 3.85 15.01 12.93
C GLU A 487 3.54 14.41 14.30
N ARG A 488 4.48 14.48 15.24
CA ARG A 488 4.23 14.12 16.64
C ARG A 488 3.28 15.09 17.34
N ALA A 489 3.29 16.38 16.97
CA ALA A 489 2.43 17.39 17.56
C ALA A 489 0.99 17.35 17.03
N TYR A 490 0.79 17.03 15.74
CA TYR A 490 -0.54 17.06 15.11
C TYR A 490 -1.66 16.39 15.92
N PRO A 491 -1.52 15.15 16.46
CA PRO A 491 -2.57 14.49 17.24
C PRO A 491 -3.01 15.23 18.52
N HIS A 492 -2.20 16.18 19.01
CA HIS A 492 -2.51 16.93 20.23
C HIS A 492 -3.47 18.11 19.95
N PHE A 493 -3.45 18.64 18.72
CA PHE A 493 -4.24 19.82 18.34
C PHE A 493 -5.13 19.63 17.10
N ASP A 494 -5.10 18.47 16.43
CA ASP A 494 -5.88 18.19 15.22
C ASP A 494 -7.40 18.40 15.38
N SER A 495 -7.90 18.24 16.60
CA SER A 495 -9.29 18.50 16.99
C SER A 495 -9.76 19.93 16.69
N ILE A 496 -8.84 20.87 16.44
CA ILE A 496 -9.14 22.22 15.99
C ILE A 496 -9.87 22.24 14.63
N TRP A 497 -9.58 21.28 13.74
CA TRP A 497 -10.27 21.07 12.45
C TRP A 497 -11.47 20.13 12.61
N SER A 498 -12.35 20.42 13.56
CA SER A 498 -13.57 19.65 13.81
C SER A 498 -14.84 20.49 13.66
N GLY A 499 -15.99 19.81 13.56
CA GLY A 499 -17.29 20.45 13.42
C GLY A 499 -17.35 21.38 12.21
N LYS A 500 -17.64 22.67 12.42
CA LYS A 500 -17.72 23.68 11.35
C LYS A 500 -16.37 23.98 10.68
N ARG A 501 -15.25 23.65 11.34
CA ARG A 501 -13.88 23.87 10.84
C ARG A 501 -13.29 22.64 10.13
N ALA A 502 -14.02 21.52 10.12
CA ALA A 502 -13.60 20.28 9.46
C ALA A 502 -13.52 20.42 7.94
N GLU A 503 -14.40 21.22 7.35
CA GLU A 503 -14.34 21.61 5.94
C GLU A 503 -13.54 22.90 5.82
N SER A 504 -12.29 22.79 5.38
CA SER A 504 -11.44 23.98 5.24
C SER A 504 -10.37 23.86 4.15
N TRP A 505 -9.93 25.02 3.66
CA TRP A 505 -8.68 25.16 2.92
C TRP A 505 -7.58 25.55 3.90
N TYR A 506 -6.56 24.70 4.03
CA TYR A 506 -5.44 24.90 4.94
C TYR A 506 -4.20 25.36 4.16
N LEU A 507 -3.64 26.52 4.53
CA LEU A 507 -2.36 27.00 4.02
C LEU A 507 -1.23 26.36 4.83
N GLU A 508 -0.51 25.44 4.21
CA GLU A 508 0.46 24.60 4.89
C GLU A 508 1.88 25.16 4.78
N ALA A 509 2.22 25.76 3.64
CA ALA A 509 3.50 26.44 3.47
C ALA A 509 3.35 27.67 2.59
N LEU A 510 4.06 28.74 2.94
CA LEU A 510 4.18 29.96 2.17
C LEU A 510 5.61 30.48 2.26
N ALA A 511 6.27 30.65 1.12
CA ALA A 511 7.59 31.26 1.05
C ALA A 511 7.68 32.24 -0.11
N VAL A 512 8.38 33.35 0.11
CA VAL A 512 8.66 34.36 -0.91
C VAL A 512 10.15 34.64 -0.88
N HIS A 513 10.78 34.56 -2.04
CA HIS A 513 12.21 34.79 -2.20
C HIS A 513 12.58 36.19 -1.68
N PRO A 514 13.69 36.36 -0.92
CA PRO A 514 14.07 37.64 -0.31
C PRO A 514 13.97 38.86 -1.25
N ASP A 515 14.51 38.74 -2.48
CA ASP A 515 14.49 39.81 -3.50
C ASP A 515 13.09 40.22 -4.00
N PHE A 516 12.08 39.39 -3.72
CA PHE A 516 10.70 39.60 -4.13
C PHE A 516 9.76 39.87 -2.94
N GLN A 517 10.29 39.95 -1.73
CA GLN A 517 9.54 40.39 -0.56
C GLN A 517 9.13 41.87 -0.68
N GLY A 518 8.05 42.25 0.00
CA GLY A 518 7.47 43.61 -0.10
C GLY A 518 6.74 43.91 -1.42
N LYS A 519 6.84 43.06 -2.45
CA LYS A 519 6.17 43.23 -3.76
C LYS A 519 4.76 42.59 -3.84
N ASN A 520 4.11 42.37 -2.70
CA ASN A 520 2.78 41.73 -2.57
C ASN A 520 2.66 40.30 -3.15
N VAL A 521 3.77 39.61 -3.46
CA VAL A 521 3.74 38.22 -3.99
C VAL A 521 3.04 37.28 -3.00
N GLY A 522 3.44 37.30 -1.73
CA GLY A 522 2.82 36.46 -0.70
C GLY A 522 1.32 36.73 -0.54
N ARG A 523 0.89 37.99 -0.59
CA ARG A 523 -0.53 38.37 -0.51
C ARG A 523 -1.33 37.74 -1.66
N LYS A 524 -0.81 37.77 -2.89
CA LYS A 524 -1.46 37.16 -4.07
C LYS A 524 -1.58 35.64 -3.94
N LEU A 525 -0.53 34.98 -3.44
CA LEU A 525 -0.54 33.53 -3.21
C LEU A 525 -1.55 33.13 -2.13
N VAL A 526 -1.70 33.93 -1.08
CA VAL A 526 -2.72 33.73 -0.05
C VAL A 526 -4.12 33.98 -0.61
N GLN A 527 -4.31 35.05 -1.37
CA GLN A 527 -5.61 35.44 -1.93
C GLN A 527 -6.24 34.30 -2.73
N TRP A 528 -5.46 33.59 -3.55
CA TRP A 528 -5.95 32.45 -4.33
C TRP A 528 -6.68 31.40 -3.47
N GLY A 529 -6.12 31.03 -2.32
CA GLY A 529 -6.72 30.02 -1.45
C GLY A 529 -7.95 30.54 -0.70
N LEU A 530 -7.94 31.82 -0.34
CA LEU A 530 -9.13 32.48 0.22
C LEU A 530 -10.27 32.51 -0.80
N ASP A 531 -9.98 32.78 -2.08
CA ASP A 531 -10.98 32.78 -3.15
C ASP A 531 -11.56 31.36 -3.36
N GLN A 532 -10.74 30.31 -3.25
CA GLN A 532 -11.23 28.92 -3.30
C GLN A 532 -12.14 28.58 -2.11
N ALA A 533 -11.77 29.03 -0.90
CA ALA A 533 -12.57 28.82 0.30
C ALA A 533 -13.93 29.53 0.20
N GLU A 534 -13.92 30.78 -0.26
CA GLU A 534 -15.13 31.57 -0.49
C GLU A 534 -16.04 30.95 -1.55
N ALA A 535 -15.47 30.52 -2.68
CA ALA A 535 -16.22 29.88 -3.76
C ALA A 535 -16.93 28.58 -3.31
N GLU A 536 -16.33 27.86 -2.37
CA GLU A 536 -16.90 26.65 -1.78
C GLU A 536 -17.81 26.91 -0.57
N GLY A 537 -17.81 28.14 -0.02
CA GLY A 537 -18.50 28.46 1.23
C GLY A 537 -17.93 27.72 2.44
N VAL A 538 -16.61 27.48 2.46
CA VAL A 538 -15.89 26.82 3.56
C VAL A 538 -14.86 27.76 4.17
N CYS A 539 -14.37 27.45 5.37
CA CYS A 539 -13.38 28.30 6.02
C CYS A 539 -11.97 28.09 5.45
N ALA A 540 -11.10 29.10 5.56
CA ALA A 540 -9.67 28.98 5.35
C ALA A 540 -8.93 29.00 6.69
N SER A 541 -7.82 28.27 6.80
CA SER A 541 -7.01 28.20 8.01
C SER A 541 -5.52 28.26 7.71
N VAL A 542 -4.73 28.77 8.66
CA VAL A 542 -3.26 28.82 8.59
C VAL A 542 -2.65 28.77 9.98
N VAL A 543 -1.53 28.06 10.13
CA VAL A 543 -0.67 28.17 11.33
C VAL A 543 0.38 29.23 11.06
N SER A 544 0.40 30.29 11.87
CA SER A 544 1.35 31.39 11.68
C SER A 544 2.69 31.11 12.35
N ALA A 545 3.77 31.34 11.61
CA ALA A 545 5.13 31.37 12.14
C ALA A 545 5.35 32.58 13.06
N LEU A 546 6.38 32.51 13.91
CA LEU A 546 6.71 33.58 14.85
C LEU A 546 6.89 34.92 14.12
N GLY A 547 6.18 35.96 14.60
CA GLY A 547 6.25 37.31 14.04
C GLY A 547 5.51 37.50 12.69
N LYS A 548 4.71 36.53 12.24
CA LYS A 548 3.95 36.61 10.97
C LYS A 548 2.43 36.79 11.16
N ASP A 549 1.93 36.83 12.38
CA ASP A 549 0.50 37.01 12.68
C ASP A 549 -0.13 38.21 11.95
N ASP A 550 0.52 39.38 12.01
CA ASP A 550 0.02 40.61 11.40
C ASP A 550 -0.10 40.52 9.88
N PHE A 551 0.74 39.71 9.24
CA PHE A 551 0.66 39.48 7.80
C PHE A 551 -0.65 38.77 7.45
N TYR A 552 -1.01 37.70 8.18
CA TYR A 552 -2.24 36.96 7.92
C TYR A 552 -3.50 37.74 8.30
N ARG A 553 -3.46 38.52 9.39
CA ARG A 553 -4.54 39.48 9.71
C ARG A 553 -4.77 40.46 8.55
N LYS A 554 -3.71 41.02 7.98
CA LYS A 554 -3.78 41.93 6.80
C LYS A 554 -4.23 41.24 5.50
N CYS A 555 -4.16 39.92 5.43
CA CYS A 555 -4.71 39.12 4.34
C CYS A 555 -6.21 38.78 4.54
N GLY A 556 -6.79 39.12 5.69
CA GLY A 556 -8.20 38.88 6.00
C GLY A 556 -8.47 37.57 6.75
N PHE A 557 -7.48 37.02 7.46
CA PHE A 557 -7.75 36.04 8.49
C PHE A 557 -8.12 36.76 9.79
N ASP A 558 -9.43 36.88 10.03
CA ASP A 558 -9.99 37.80 11.03
C ASP A 558 -10.20 37.15 12.41
N GLU A 559 -10.13 35.82 12.49
CA GLU A 559 -10.29 35.08 13.76
C GLU A 559 -9.00 34.32 14.11
N GLN A 560 -8.48 34.53 15.32
CA GLN A 560 -7.45 33.68 15.92
C GLN A 560 -8.12 32.69 16.89
N PHE A 561 -8.03 31.40 16.61
CA PHE A 561 -8.61 30.35 17.44
C PHE A 561 -7.72 29.11 17.48
N GLY A 562 -7.19 28.82 18.67
CA GLY A 562 -6.28 27.71 18.94
C GLY A 562 -4.81 27.99 18.60
N THR A 563 -3.95 27.10 19.07
CA THR A 563 -2.53 27.09 18.74
C THR A 563 -2.06 25.66 18.46
N ALA A 564 -1.06 25.49 17.59
CA ALA A 564 -0.47 24.17 17.32
C ALA A 564 0.31 23.60 18.52
N LYS A 565 0.32 24.32 19.64
CA LYS A 565 0.96 24.00 20.92
C LYS A 565 0.00 23.38 21.93
N ASP A 566 -1.30 23.45 21.64
CA ASP A 566 -2.34 22.94 22.52
C ASP A 566 -2.24 21.41 22.65
N GLY A 567 -2.64 20.90 23.82
CA GLY A 567 -2.70 19.47 24.14
C GLY A 567 -1.59 18.99 25.07
N GLU A 568 -1.95 18.14 26.03
CA GLU A 568 -1.00 17.60 27.01
C GLU A 568 0.04 16.72 26.32
N GLY A 569 1.33 16.96 26.62
CA GLY A 569 2.45 16.23 26.03
C GLY A 569 2.81 16.64 24.61
N ASN A 570 2.29 17.76 24.10
CA ASN A 570 2.62 18.27 22.78
C ASN A 570 4.11 18.70 22.71
N PRO A 571 4.93 18.15 21.80
CA PRO A 571 6.34 18.50 21.69
C PRO A 571 6.59 19.93 21.21
N LEU A 572 5.58 20.62 20.64
CA LEU A 572 5.65 22.02 20.25
C LEU A 572 5.26 22.99 21.38
N ALA A 573 4.97 22.50 22.59
CA ALA A 573 4.51 23.34 23.70
C ALA A 573 5.43 24.54 24.00
N ASP A 574 6.75 24.34 23.89
CA ASP A 574 7.77 25.34 24.20
C ASP A 574 8.20 26.19 22.99
N VAL A 575 7.65 25.92 21.80
CA VAL A 575 7.99 26.68 20.58
C VAL A 575 7.18 27.99 20.56
N GLU A 576 7.84 29.13 20.45
CA GLU A 576 7.14 30.42 20.35
C GLU A 576 6.40 30.57 19.01
N GLY A 577 5.24 31.25 19.03
CA GLY A 577 4.38 31.39 17.84
C GLY A 577 3.32 30.28 17.71
N SER A 578 3.07 29.85 16.47
CA SER A 578 2.14 28.77 16.08
C SER A 578 0.66 29.06 16.38
N ASN A 579 0.25 30.32 16.24
CA ASN A 579 -1.15 30.72 16.35
C ASN A 579 -1.93 30.26 15.12
N ILE A 580 -3.14 29.72 15.32
CA ILE A 580 -3.99 29.28 14.22
C ILE A 580 -5.00 30.38 13.90
N PHE A 581 -4.97 30.82 12.65
CA PHE A 581 -5.83 31.87 12.13
C PHE A 581 -6.85 31.30 11.15
N TRP A 582 -8.03 31.90 11.15
CA TRP A 582 -9.20 31.44 10.41
C TRP A 582 -9.84 32.59 9.64
N LYS A 583 -10.35 32.26 8.45
CA LYS A 583 -11.25 33.11 7.68
C LYS A 583 -12.53 32.35 7.39
N TRP A 584 -13.66 32.89 7.80
CA TRP A 584 -14.97 32.33 7.46
C TRP A 584 -15.45 32.90 6.12
N PRO A 585 -16.26 32.14 5.38
CA PRO A 585 -16.86 32.64 4.15
C PRO A 585 -17.81 33.79 4.46
N GLU A 586 -17.90 34.76 3.56
CA GLU A 586 -18.87 35.84 3.72
C GLU A 586 -20.30 35.26 3.64
N SER A 587 -21.15 35.59 4.61
CA SER A 587 -22.53 35.13 4.59
C SER A 587 -23.23 35.69 3.36
N LYS A 588 -23.62 34.83 2.39
CA LYS A 588 -24.52 35.22 1.30
C LYS A 588 -25.80 35.78 1.91
N LYS A 589 -25.96 37.10 1.89
CA LYS A 589 -27.19 37.80 2.29
C LYS A 589 -28.33 37.49 1.33
#